data_AF-A0A1E4K9D6-F1
#
_entry.id   AF-A0A1E4K9D6-F1
#
_cell.length_a   1.000
_cell.length_b   1.000
_cell.length_c   1.000
_cell.angle_alpha   90.00
_cell.angle_beta   90.00
_cell.angle_gamma   90.00
#
_symmetry.space_group_name_H-M   'P 1'
#
loop_
_entity.id
_entity.type
_entity.pdbx_description
1 polymer ?
#
loop_
_entity_poly.entity_id
_entity_poly.type
_entity_poly.pdbx_seq_one_letter_code
_entity_poly.pdbx_strand_id
1 'polypeptide(L)'
;MRLPNLFRVAKALFLALKVVRRQHTLGVELAALPMPRLVADCLDHLNASHGVWQGRARPPHPQAKAVAAHLDLPPDLAQFYACCNGYEAVHGKFPAAILPIESLRTGAACSPALSARLERHWAGENDTDVEGLLSVFPCNNLGALIAGPESYFTADIVDPALLLRRPSATDFTVLLLADTSAAMPKGHVLPRGSVLEIEGGAATSYPDFRHWLGSRASLFGSLANPSGNRREGSAGSRLP
;
A
#
# COMPACT_ATOMS: atom_id res chain seq x y z
N MET A 1 11.51 -23.77 -30.79
CA MET A 1 11.35 -23.56 -29.33
C MET A 1 11.06 -24.89 -28.66
N ARG A 2 11.81 -25.28 -27.62
CA ARG A 2 11.76 -26.62 -27.01
C ARG A 2 10.74 -26.68 -25.87
N LEU A 3 9.76 -27.60 -25.95
CA LEU A 3 8.71 -27.90 -24.94
C LEU A 3 9.16 -27.89 -23.45
N PRO A 4 10.34 -28.38 -23.04
CA PRO A 4 10.74 -28.35 -21.62
C PRO A 4 10.87 -26.95 -21.01
N ASN A 5 11.07 -25.89 -21.81
CA ASN A 5 11.06 -24.51 -21.31
C ASN A 5 9.64 -24.03 -20.96
N LEU A 6 8.63 -24.54 -21.66
CA LEU A 6 7.22 -24.20 -21.44
C LEU A 6 6.72 -24.72 -20.08
N PHE A 7 7.12 -25.95 -19.70
CA PHE A 7 6.77 -26.52 -18.40
C PHE A 7 7.47 -25.82 -17.23
N ARG A 8 8.71 -25.34 -17.41
CA ARG A 8 9.42 -24.55 -16.39
C ARG A 8 8.79 -23.18 -16.17
N VAL A 9 8.44 -22.50 -17.27
CA VAL A 9 7.71 -21.22 -17.22
C VAL A 9 6.33 -21.40 -16.59
N ALA A 10 5.57 -22.42 -16.98
CA ALA A 10 4.27 -22.72 -16.40
C ALA A 10 4.35 -23.04 -14.89
N LYS A 11 5.37 -23.78 -14.46
CA LYS A 11 5.60 -24.08 -13.03
C LYS A 11 6.00 -22.83 -12.24
N ALA A 12 6.87 -21.97 -12.80
CA ALA A 12 7.25 -20.71 -12.18
C ALA A 12 6.04 -19.77 -12.05
N LEU A 13 5.20 -19.68 -13.09
CA LEU A 13 3.96 -18.91 -13.08
C LEU A 13 2.98 -19.44 -12.01
N PHE A 14 2.81 -20.76 -11.91
CA PHE A 14 1.93 -21.37 -10.92
C PHE A 14 2.40 -21.16 -9.48
N LEU A 15 3.71 -21.18 -9.23
CA LEU A 15 4.28 -20.85 -7.93
C LEU A 15 4.11 -19.36 -7.59
N ALA A 16 4.37 -18.46 -8.55
CA ALA A 16 4.12 -17.03 -8.39
C ALA A 16 2.63 -16.75 -8.09
N LEU A 17 1.72 -17.39 -8.82
CA LEU A 17 0.28 -17.31 -8.59
C LEU A 17 -0.12 -17.72 -7.16
N LYS A 18 0.45 -18.82 -6.64
CA LYS A 18 0.20 -19.27 -5.28
C LYS A 18 0.71 -18.28 -4.23
N VAL A 19 1.90 -17.72 -4.44
CA VAL A 19 2.48 -16.72 -3.54
C VAL A 19 1.63 -15.46 -3.51
N VAL A 20 1.25 -14.93 -4.69
CA VAL A 20 0.41 -13.72 -4.78
C VAL A 20 -0.97 -13.96 -4.17
N ARG A 21 -1.59 -15.13 -4.39
CA ARG A 21 -2.88 -15.46 -3.73
C ARG A 21 -2.73 -15.51 -2.22
N ARG A 22 -1.68 -16.13 -1.70
CA ARG A 22 -1.43 -16.21 -0.25
C ARG A 22 -1.17 -14.83 0.34
N GLN A 23 -0.39 -13.99 -0.34
CA GLN A 23 -0.16 -12.60 0.05
C GLN A 23 -1.49 -11.83 0.10
N HIS A 24 -2.31 -11.94 -0.94
CA HIS A 24 -3.61 -11.29 -0.98
C HIS A 24 -4.52 -11.76 0.17
N THR A 25 -4.63 -13.08 0.39
CA THR A 25 -5.42 -13.64 1.49
C THR A 25 -4.95 -13.11 2.85
N LEU A 26 -3.65 -13.14 3.13
CA LEU A 26 -3.11 -12.60 4.37
C LEU A 26 -3.38 -11.10 4.51
N GLY A 27 -3.27 -10.33 3.43
CA GLY A 27 -3.58 -8.90 3.45
C GLY A 27 -5.04 -8.62 3.83
N VAL A 28 -5.98 -9.41 3.29
CA VAL A 28 -7.41 -9.34 3.62
C VAL A 28 -7.67 -9.78 5.07
N GLU A 29 -7.02 -10.85 5.53
CA GLU A 29 -7.12 -11.33 6.91
C GLU A 29 -6.63 -10.27 7.91
N LEU A 30 -5.47 -9.65 7.64
CA LEU A 30 -4.95 -8.54 8.44
C LEU A 30 -5.93 -7.37 8.43
N ALA A 31 -6.41 -6.95 7.25
CA ALA A 31 -7.35 -5.84 7.10
C ALA A 31 -8.66 -6.07 7.85
N ALA A 32 -9.07 -7.32 8.12
CA ALA A 32 -10.25 -7.63 8.92
C ALA A 32 -10.05 -7.45 10.45
N LEU A 33 -8.80 -7.42 10.94
CA LEU A 33 -8.49 -7.35 12.37
C LEU A 33 -8.89 -6.01 13.01
N PRO A 34 -9.35 -5.99 14.27
CA PRO A 34 -9.56 -4.74 15.01
C PRO A 34 -8.32 -3.86 14.98
N MET A 35 -8.50 -2.53 14.84
CA MET A 35 -7.39 -1.60 14.57
C MET A 35 -6.16 -1.76 15.49
N PRO A 36 -6.28 -1.95 16.83
CA PRO A 36 -5.11 -2.19 17.66
C PRO A 36 -4.30 -3.44 17.27
N ARG A 37 -4.99 -4.53 16.89
CA ARG A 37 -4.34 -5.77 16.43
C ARG A 37 -3.80 -5.62 15.02
N LEU A 38 -4.55 -4.98 14.11
CA LEU A 38 -4.07 -4.65 12.77
C LEU A 38 -2.75 -3.87 12.85
N VAL A 39 -2.68 -2.85 13.72
CA VAL A 39 -1.48 -2.04 13.90
C VAL A 39 -0.29 -2.85 14.41
N ALA A 40 -0.50 -3.73 15.39
CA ALA A 40 0.58 -4.55 15.93
C ALA A 40 1.03 -5.62 14.93
N ASP A 41 0.09 -6.39 14.41
CA ASP A 41 0.37 -7.54 13.53
C ASP A 41 0.98 -7.07 12.20
N CYS A 42 0.52 -5.96 11.63
CA CYS A 42 1.14 -5.40 10.42
C CYS A 42 2.59 -4.98 10.66
N LEU A 43 2.87 -4.34 11.79
CA LEU A 43 4.22 -3.92 12.15
C LEU A 43 5.13 -5.14 12.35
N ASP A 44 4.64 -6.18 13.02
CA ASP A 44 5.38 -7.44 13.20
C ASP A 44 5.70 -8.09 11.86
N HIS A 45 4.75 -8.17 10.93
CA HIS A 45 5.00 -8.71 9.59
C HIS A 45 6.02 -7.87 8.80
N LEU A 46 5.92 -6.53 8.86
CA LEU A 46 6.88 -5.62 8.20
C LEU A 46 8.29 -5.79 8.76
N ASN A 47 8.42 -6.02 10.07
CA ASN A 47 9.70 -6.23 10.76
C ASN A 47 10.21 -7.67 10.66
N ALA A 48 9.34 -8.65 10.43
CA ALA A 48 9.73 -10.05 10.24
C ALA A 48 10.46 -10.28 8.92
N SER A 49 10.30 -9.37 7.95
CA SER A 49 11.14 -9.36 6.76
C SER A 49 12.61 -9.34 7.16
N HIS A 50 13.42 -10.26 6.64
CA HIS A 50 14.88 -10.25 6.80
C HIS A 50 15.54 -9.08 6.01
N GLY A 51 14.81 -7.98 5.82
CA GLY A 51 15.28 -6.77 5.17
C GLY A 51 16.27 -6.00 6.05
N VAL A 52 16.93 -5.01 5.45
CA VAL A 52 17.85 -4.09 6.14
C VAL A 52 17.11 -2.95 6.84
N TRP A 53 15.87 -3.17 7.27
CA TRP A 53 15.03 -2.15 7.89
C TRP A 53 14.38 -2.66 9.17
N GLN A 54 14.02 -1.71 10.03
CA GLN A 54 13.22 -1.93 11.21
C GLN A 54 12.35 -0.70 11.44
N GLY A 55 11.08 -0.91 11.76
CA GLY A 55 10.14 0.15 12.09
C GLY A 55 9.53 -0.03 13.48
N ARG A 56 8.89 1.03 13.96
CA ARG A 56 8.05 1.00 15.15
C ARG A 56 6.83 1.90 15.01
N ALA A 57 5.79 1.62 15.80
CA ALA A 57 4.68 2.53 15.98
C ALA A 57 5.06 3.68 16.91
N ARG A 58 4.66 4.90 16.58
CA ARG A 58 4.79 6.05 17.47
C ARG A 58 3.70 6.02 18.55
N PRO A 59 3.96 6.53 19.76
CA PRO A 59 2.91 6.64 20.77
C PRO A 59 1.75 7.50 20.24
N PRO A 60 0.49 7.22 20.63
CA PRO A 60 -0.66 8.03 20.23
C PRO A 60 -0.47 9.53 20.53
N HIS A 61 -0.94 10.39 19.61
CA HIS A 61 -0.92 11.83 19.84
C HIS A 61 -2.07 12.24 20.78
N PRO A 62 -1.83 13.03 21.85
CA PRO A 62 -2.88 13.41 22.82
C PRO A 62 -4.09 14.11 22.18
N GLN A 63 -3.86 14.85 21.10
CA GLN A 63 -4.91 15.57 20.37
C GLN A 63 -5.36 14.85 19.08
N ALA A 64 -5.01 13.57 18.89
CA ALA A 64 -5.30 12.84 17.65
C ALA A 64 -6.78 12.94 17.24
N LYS A 65 -7.71 12.81 18.19
CA LYS A 65 -9.15 12.92 17.93
C LYS A 65 -9.56 14.31 17.41
N ALA A 66 -9.01 15.37 17.98
CA ALA A 66 -9.33 16.74 17.58
C ALA A 66 -8.75 17.06 16.20
N VAL A 67 -7.50 16.68 15.95
CA VAL A 67 -6.86 16.85 14.63
C VAL A 67 -7.57 16.01 13.57
N ALA A 68 -7.94 14.76 13.88
CA ALA A 68 -8.68 13.90 12.96
C ALA A 68 -10.05 14.47 12.57
N ALA A 69 -10.77 15.07 13.54
CA ALA A 69 -12.04 15.74 13.27
C ALA A 69 -11.84 17.02 12.43
N HIS A 70 -10.81 17.81 12.72
CA HIS A 70 -10.51 19.04 11.98
C HIS A 70 -10.14 18.75 10.51
N LEU A 71 -9.36 17.70 10.28
CA LEU A 71 -8.98 17.26 8.93
C LEU A 71 -10.07 16.43 8.24
N ASP A 72 -11.20 16.18 8.93
CA ASP A 72 -12.28 15.30 8.45
C ASP A 72 -11.70 13.97 7.93
N LEU A 73 -10.93 13.26 8.77
CA LEU A 73 -10.30 12.00 8.37
C LEU A 73 -11.35 10.88 8.22
N PRO A 74 -11.20 10.00 7.22
CA PRO A 74 -12.00 8.79 7.13
C PRO A 74 -11.87 7.91 8.40
N PRO A 75 -12.92 7.16 8.78
CA PRO A 75 -12.99 6.45 10.06
C PRO A 75 -11.78 5.55 10.35
N ASP A 76 -11.32 4.78 9.36
CA ASP A 76 -10.20 3.85 9.53
C ASP A 76 -8.89 4.58 9.86
N LEU A 77 -8.61 5.69 9.18
CA LEU A 77 -7.41 6.47 9.44
C LEU A 77 -7.50 7.19 10.79
N ALA A 78 -8.67 7.70 11.16
CA ALA A 78 -8.91 8.29 12.47
C ALA A 78 -8.70 7.26 13.60
N GLN A 79 -9.19 6.03 13.42
CA GLN A 79 -9.00 4.94 14.38
C GLN A 79 -7.53 4.51 14.47
N PHE A 80 -6.81 4.47 13.35
CA PHE A 80 -5.36 4.22 13.33
C PHE A 80 -4.62 5.24 14.20
N TYR A 81 -4.93 6.55 14.04
CA TYR A 81 -4.30 7.60 14.84
C TYR A 81 -4.70 7.62 16.31
N ALA A 82 -5.86 7.05 16.65
CA ALA A 82 -6.23 6.79 18.04
C ALA A 82 -5.37 5.68 18.68
N CYS A 83 -4.83 4.77 17.88
CA CYS A 83 -4.01 3.64 18.35
C CYS A 83 -2.51 3.94 18.35
N CYS A 84 -2.02 4.77 17.42
CA CYS A 84 -0.61 5.16 17.31
C CYS A 84 -0.45 6.45 16.48
N ASN A 85 0.65 7.20 16.63
CA ASN A 85 0.88 8.41 15.81
C ASN A 85 1.67 8.12 14.52
N GLY A 86 1.26 7.12 13.76
CA GLY A 86 1.97 6.67 12.56
C GLY A 86 3.14 5.72 12.85
N TYR A 87 3.83 5.34 11.78
CA TYR A 87 4.99 4.44 11.81
C TYR A 87 6.27 5.17 11.46
N GLU A 88 7.36 4.80 12.12
CA GLU A 88 8.68 5.34 11.85
C GLU A 88 9.73 4.28 11.63
N ALA A 89 10.72 4.62 10.82
CA ALA A 89 11.93 3.83 10.68
C ALA A 89 12.79 4.00 11.94
N VAL A 90 13.14 2.88 12.58
CA VAL A 90 14.21 2.79 13.57
C VAL A 90 15.53 2.56 12.86
N HIS A 91 15.52 1.76 11.79
CA HIS A 91 16.67 1.48 10.95
C HIS A 91 16.26 1.31 9.48
N GLY A 92 17.15 1.68 8.56
CA GLY A 92 16.96 1.52 7.11
C GLY A 92 15.77 2.29 6.51
N LYS A 93 15.45 1.98 5.25
CA LYS A 93 14.29 2.53 4.53
C LYS A 93 13.05 1.69 4.83
N PHE A 94 12.38 1.96 5.95
CA PHE A 94 11.17 1.22 6.35
C PHE A 94 10.04 1.38 5.31
N PRO A 95 9.48 0.29 4.77
CA PRO A 95 8.63 0.35 3.58
C PRO A 95 7.24 0.93 3.82
N ALA A 96 6.77 1.01 5.06
CA ALA A 96 5.44 1.54 5.40
C ALA A 96 5.52 2.65 6.46
N ALA A 97 6.53 3.52 6.36
CA ALA A 97 6.63 4.69 7.25
C ALA A 97 5.47 5.66 7.00
N ILE A 98 4.58 5.80 7.99
CA ILE A 98 3.39 6.66 7.95
C ILE A 98 3.67 7.93 8.74
N LEU A 99 3.34 9.08 8.17
CA LEU A 99 3.52 10.38 8.80
C LEU A 99 2.76 10.46 10.14
N PRO A 100 3.26 11.22 11.12
CA PRO A 100 2.46 11.54 12.30
C PRO A 100 1.29 12.47 11.92
N ILE A 101 0.21 12.47 12.70
CA ILE A 101 -1.06 13.13 12.35
C ILE A 101 -0.89 14.64 12.11
N GLU A 102 -0.03 15.29 12.89
CA GLU A 102 0.30 16.70 12.79
C GLU A 102 1.08 17.07 11.52
N SER A 103 1.67 16.08 10.84
CA SER A 103 2.42 16.27 9.60
C SER A 103 1.61 15.96 8.35
N LEU A 104 0.37 15.50 8.52
CA LEU A 104 -0.55 15.27 7.41
C LEU A 104 -0.89 16.60 6.75
N ARG A 105 -0.82 16.61 5.43
CA ARG A 105 -1.10 17.77 4.60
C ARG A 105 -1.71 17.30 3.29
N THR A 106 -2.47 18.16 2.65
CA THR A 106 -3.00 17.88 1.31
C THR A 106 -1.88 17.86 0.27
N GLY A 107 -2.10 17.21 -0.86
CA GLY A 107 -1.14 17.21 -1.96
C GLY A 107 -0.82 18.61 -2.48
N ALA A 108 -1.81 19.51 -2.51
CA ALA A 108 -1.64 20.91 -2.89
C ALA A 108 -0.70 21.67 -1.94
N ALA A 109 -0.66 21.30 -0.66
CA ALA A 109 0.19 21.93 0.35
C ALA A 109 1.64 21.41 0.35
N CYS A 110 1.98 20.48 -0.55
CA CYS A 110 3.36 20.04 -0.75
C CYS A 110 4.15 21.07 -1.57
N SER A 111 5.48 21.05 -1.44
CA SER A 111 6.37 21.89 -2.24
C SER A 111 7.39 21.02 -3.00
N PRO A 112 7.27 20.88 -4.33
CA PRO A 112 6.11 21.30 -5.16
C PRO A 112 4.84 20.47 -4.86
N ALA A 113 3.68 20.94 -5.34
CA ALA A 113 2.41 20.21 -5.25
C ALA A 113 2.51 18.81 -5.88
N LEU A 114 1.73 17.85 -5.40
CA LEU A 114 1.85 16.46 -5.86
C LEU A 114 1.47 16.29 -7.33
N SER A 115 0.43 16.99 -7.80
CA SER A 115 0.07 17.05 -9.23
C SER A 115 1.25 17.49 -10.11
N ALA A 116 1.89 18.60 -9.75
CA ALA A 116 3.06 19.13 -10.46
C ALA A 116 4.28 18.17 -10.43
N ARG A 117 4.36 17.29 -9.43
CA ARG A 117 5.40 16.25 -9.38
C ARG A 117 5.10 15.14 -10.38
N LEU A 118 3.84 14.73 -10.51
CA LEU A 118 3.41 13.76 -11.51
C LEU A 118 3.60 14.28 -12.93
N GLU A 119 3.15 15.49 -13.20
CA GLU A 119 3.32 16.12 -14.52
C GLU A 119 4.79 16.22 -14.92
N ARG A 120 5.68 16.57 -13.97
CA ARG A 120 7.12 16.59 -14.23
C ARG A 120 7.68 15.19 -14.51
N HIS A 121 7.19 14.17 -13.82
CA HIS A 121 7.61 12.80 -14.07
C HIS A 121 7.21 12.35 -15.49
N TRP A 122 5.95 12.60 -15.88
CA TRP A 122 5.45 12.30 -17.23
C TRP A 122 6.20 13.05 -18.34
N ALA A 123 6.67 14.28 -18.08
CA ALA A 123 7.47 15.03 -19.05
C ALA A 123 8.84 14.37 -19.35
N GLY A 124 9.35 13.53 -18.45
CA GLY A 124 10.62 12.81 -18.63
C GLY A 124 10.43 11.36 -19.10
N GLU A 125 9.55 10.63 -18.42
CA GLU A 125 9.26 9.21 -18.65
C GLU A 125 7.76 9.01 -18.43
N ASN A 126 6.97 9.01 -19.51
CA ASN A 126 5.56 8.73 -19.40
C ASN A 126 5.28 7.23 -19.60
N ASP A 127 5.31 6.48 -18.51
CA ASP A 127 4.99 5.04 -18.49
C ASP A 127 3.47 4.77 -18.44
N THR A 128 2.62 5.78 -18.66
CA THR A 128 1.16 5.59 -18.73
C THR A 128 0.73 5.11 -20.11
N ASP A 129 -0.32 4.31 -20.14
CA ASP A 129 -0.96 3.87 -21.39
C ASP A 129 -1.81 4.98 -22.05
N VAL A 130 -2.11 6.06 -21.32
CA VAL A 130 -2.77 7.26 -21.85
C VAL A 130 -2.03 8.52 -21.41
N GLU A 131 -1.55 9.30 -22.38
CA GLU A 131 -0.74 10.50 -22.14
C GLU A 131 -1.43 11.51 -21.22
N GLY A 132 -0.69 11.97 -20.20
CA GLY A 132 -1.18 12.98 -19.25
C GLY A 132 -2.25 12.50 -18.27
N LEU A 133 -2.55 11.20 -18.22
CA LEU A 133 -3.48 10.61 -17.25
C LEU A 133 -2.78 9.59 -16.36
N LEU A 134 -3.11 9.63 -15.07
CA LEU A 134 -2.73 8.65 -14.07
C LEU A 134 -3.57 7.37 -14.28
N SER A 135 -2.90 6.29 -14.67
CA SER A 135 -3.50 4.96 -14.78
C SER A 135 -3.65 4.36 -13.38
N VAL A 136 -4.87 3.98 -13.01
CA VAL A 136 -5.17 3.42 -11.69
C VAL A 136 -5.52 1.94 -11.83
N PHE A 137 -4.75 1.09 -11.15
CA PHE A 137 -4.90 -0.36 -11.14
C PHE A 137 -5.47 -0.84 -9.79
N PRO A 138 -6.24 -1.94 -9.77
CA PRO A 138 -6.67 -2.54 -8.53
C PRO A 138 -5.48 -3.12 -7.75
N CYS A 139 -5.58 -3.15 -6.42
CA CYS A 139 -4.58 -3.79 -5.56
C CYS A 139 -4.36 -5.30 -5.80
N ASN A 140 -5.20 -5.94 -6.61
CA ASN A 140 -4.99 -7.32 -7.04
C ASN A 140 -4.07 -7.37 -8.26
N ASN A 141 -2.76 -7.45 -8.02
CA ASN A 141 -1.70 -7.46 -9.04
C ASN A 141 -1.93 -8.45 -10.19
N LEU A 142 -2.56 -9.60 -9.94
CA LEU A 142 -2.86 -10.57 -11.00
C LEU A 142 -4.03 -10.14 -11.89
N GLY A 143 -5.04 -9.50 -11.31
CA GLY A 143 -6.14 -8.90 -12.05
C GLY A 143 -5.64 -7.70 -12.87
N ALA A 144 -4.85 -6.83 -12.25
CA ALA A 144 -4.25 -5.66 -12.90
C ALA A 144 -3.41 -6.05 -14.14
N LEU A 145 -2.58 -7.10 -14.05
CA LEU A 145 -1.77 -7.58 -15.17
C LEU A 145 -2.60 -8.13 -16.35
N ILE A 146 -3.84 -8.57 -16.12
CA ILE A 146 -4.69 -9.20 -17.14
C ILE A 146 -5.71 -8.19 -17.71
N ALA A 147 -6.30 -7.37 -16.85
CA ALA A 147 -7.41 -6.48 -17.19
C ALA A 147 -6.96 -5.06 -17.59
N GLY A 148 -5.74 -4.66 -17.24
CA GLY A 148 -5.29 -3.27 -17.40
C GLY A 148 -5.81 -2.36 -16.28
N PRO A 149 -5.70 -1.03 -16.44
CA PRO A 149 -6.19 -0.06 -15.47
C PRO A 149 -7.73 -0.04 -15.40
N GLU A 150 -8.25 0.17 -14.20
CA GLU A 150 -9.70 0.29 -13.94
C GLU A 150 -10.21 1.71 -14.18
N SER A 151 -9.35 2.71 -13.99
CA SER A 151 -9.69 4.11 -14.12
C SER A 151 -8.50 4.94 -14.57
N TYR A 152 -8.80 6.11 -15.12
CA TYR A 152 -7.83 7.13 -15.48
C TYR A 152 -8.24 8.45 -14.84
N PHE A 153 -7.26 9.17 -14.32
CA PHE A 153 -7.49 10.46 -13.68
C PHE A 153 -6.45 11.48 -14.14
N THR A 154 -6.81 12.75 -14.09
CA THR A 154 -5.87 13.86 -14.23
C THR A 154 -4.98 13.95 -12.98
N ALA A 155 -3.81 14.58 -13.11
CA ALA A 155 -2.85 14.69 -12.00
C ALA A 155 -3.38 15.46 -10.79
N ASP A 156 -4.37 16.32 -10.96
CA ASP A 156 -5.00 17.10 -9.88
C ASP A 156 -5.76 16.25 -8.85
N ILE A 157 -6.08 14.98 -9.14
CA ILE A 157 -6.74 14.08 -8.17
C ILE A 157 -5.98 13.94 -6.84
N VAL A 158 -4.65 14.07 -6.87
CA VAL A 158 -3.82 13.89 -5.67
C VAL A 158 -3.68 15.16 -4.82
N ASP A 159 -4.08 16.32 -5.34
CA ASP A 159 -3.94 17.60 -4.66
C ASP A 159 -4.93 17.82 -3.50
N PRO A 160 -6.22 17.48 -3.62
CA PRO A 160 -7.14 17.50 -2.48
C PRO A 160 -6.95 16.29 -1.55
N ALA A 161 -6.20 15.27 -1.96
CA ALA A 161 -5.95 14.07 -1.18
C ALA A 161 -4.91 14.32 -0.06
N LEU A 162 -4.98 13.51 1.00
CA LEU A 162 -4.10 13.61 2.16
C LEU A 162 -2.85 12.76 1.97
N LEU A 163 -1.67 13.36 2.07
CA LEU A 163 -0.39 12.65 1.98
C LEU A 163 -0.16 11.79 3.24
N LEU A 164 -0.03 10.47 3.07
CA LEU A 164 0.18 9.52 4.17
C LEU A 164 1.65 9.26 4.48
N ARG A 165 2.52 9.37 3.46
CA ARG A 165 3.96 9.05 3.54
C ARG A 165 4.76 10.19 2.98
N ARG A 166 5.99 10.40 3.47
CA ARG A 166 6.87 11.39 2.86
C ARG A 166 7.14 10.99 1.40
N PRO A 167 6.88 11.88 0.42
CA PRO A 167 7.14 11.57 -0.97
C PRO A 167 8.63 11.31 -1.21
N SER A 168 8.95 10.30 -2.02
CA SER A 168 10.28 10.17 -2.65
C SER A 168 10.23 10.71 -4.08
N ALA A 169 11.35 10.67 -4.81
CA ALA A 169 11.44 11.18 -6.17
C ALA A 169 10.37 10.58 -7.11
N THR A 170 10.07 9.29 -6.96
CA THR A 170 9.18 8.54 -7.86
C THR A 170 7.95 7.96 -7.16
N ASP A 171 7.89 7.98 -5.82
CA ASP A 171 6.78 7.38 -5.08
C ASP A 171 6.12 8.36 -4.11
N PHE A 172 4.82 8.17 -3.88
CA PHE A 172 4.10 8.73 -2.75
C PHE A 172 2.76 8.00 -2.55
N THR A 173 2.15 8.18 -1.38
CA THR A 173 0.88 7.54 -1.04
C THR A 173 -0.07 8.57 -0.49
N VAL A 174 -1.28 8.63 -1.05
CA VAL A 174 -2.32 9.57 -0.64
C VAL A 174 -3.60 8.83 -0.25
N LEU A 175 -4.42 9.46 0.58
CA LEU A 175 -5.78 9.02 0.91
C LEU A 175 -6.79 10.06 0.41
N LEU A 176 -7.82 9.60 -0.30
CA LEU A 176 -8.85 10.46 -0.86
C LEU A 176 -9.79 10.98 0.22
N LEU A 177 -10.00 12.29 0.24
CA LEU A 177 -10.90 12.96 1.19
C LEU A 177 -12.31 13.19 0.61
N ALA A 178 -12.53 12.90 -0.66
CA ALA A 178 -13.82 13.00 -1.33
C ALA A 178 -13.94 11.89 -2.38
N ASP A 179 -15.16 11.63 -2.83
CA ASP A 179 -15.40 10.78 -3.99
C ASP A 179 -14.82 11.45 -5.24
N THR A 180 -14.18 10.66 -6.10
CA THR A 180 -13.54 11.15 -7.32
C THR A 180 -14.09 10.43 -8.53
N SER A 181 -14.43 11.19 -9.57
CA SER A 181 -14.92 10.64 -10.84
C SER A 181 -13.77 10.49 -11.83
N ALA A 182 -13.74 9.37 -12.54
CA ALA A 182 -12.74 9.13 -13.57
C ALA A 182 -12.80 10.20 -14.66
N ALA A 183 -11.64 10.56 -15.20
CA ALA A 183 -11.53 11.49 -16.32
C ALA A 183 -12.09 10.90 -17.63
N MET A 184 -12.15 9.57 -17.73
CA MET A 184 -12.69 8.86 -18.89
C MET A 184 -14.09 8.29 -18.63
N PRO A 185 -15.01 8.28 -19.62
CA PRO A 185 -16.41 7.87 -19.45
C PRO A 185 -16.65 6.43 -18.96
N LYS A 186 -15.62 5.57 -18.99
CA LYS A 186 -15.71 4.15 -18.61
C LYS A 186 -15.01 3.83 -17.28
N GLY A 187 -14.43 4.82 -16.60
CA GLY A 187 -13.71 4.59 -15.35
C GLY A 187 -14.64 4.53 -14.13
N HIS A 188 -14.19 3.83 -13.10
CA HIS A 188 -14.85 3.74 -11.81
C HIS A 188 -14.63 4.99 -10.95
N VAL A 189 -15.66 5.37 -10.20
CA VAL A 189 -15.56 6.36 -9.12
C VAL A 189 -14.75 5.75 -7.99
N LEU A 190 -13.74 6.47 -7.50
CA LEU A 190 -13.04 6.07 -6.28
C LEU A 190 -13.69 6.77 -5.09
N PRO A 191 -14.17 6.03 -4.08
CA PRO A 191 -14.85 6.63 -2.94
C PRO A 191 -13.86 7.31 -1.99
N ARG A 192 -14.37 8.25 -1.20
CA ARG A 192 -13.68 8.81 -0.04
C ARG A 192 -13.17 7.69 0.87
N GLY A 193 -11.92 7.85 1.34
CA GLY A 193 -11.23 6.84 2.16
C GLY A 193 -10.34 5.89 1.37
N SER A 194 -10.50 5.82 0.04
CA SER A 194 -9.60 5.06 -0.82
C SER A 194 -8.16 5.55 -0.68
N VAL A 195 -7.21 4.62 -0.72
CA VAL A 195 -5.78 4.93 -0.72
C VAL A 195 -5.22 4.69 -2.11
N LEU A 196 -4.47 5.67 -2.62
CA LEU A 196 -3.68 5.54 -3.83
C LEU A 196 -2.21 5.44 -3.44
N GLU A 197 -1.56 4.35 -3.83
CA GLU A 197 -0.11 4.22 -3.80
C GLU A 197 0.42 4.50 -5.21
N ILE A 198 1.06 5.64 -5.39
CA ILE A 198 1.58 6.11 -6.67
C ILE A 198 3.06 5.74 -6.78
N GLU A 199 3.41 5.09 -7.87
CA GLU A 199 4.78 4.75 -8.25
C GLU A 199 4.97 5.11 -9.72
N GLY A 200 5.79 6.13 -9.96
CA GLY A 200 5.98 6.72 -11.29
C GLY A 200 4.67 7.31 -11.83
N GLY A 201 4.31 6.89 -13.04
CA GLY A 201 3.09 7.33 -13.74
C GLY A 201 1.83 6.55 -13.39
N ALA A 202 1.89 5.51 -12.55
CA ALA A 202 0.76 4.64 -12.24
C ALA A 202 0.41 4.65 -10.75
N ALA A 203 -0.85 4.35 -10.42
CA ALA A 203 -1.30 4.17 -9.06
C ALA A 203 -1.92 2.80 -8.85
N THR A 204 -1.68 2.22 -7.67
CA THR A 204 -2.46 1.10 -7.14
C THR A 204 -3.52 1.65 -6.20
N SER A 205 -4.79 1.34 -6.46
CA SER A 205 -5.91 1.72 -5.59
C SER A 205 -6.21 0.63 -4.56
N TYR A 206 -6.47 1.08 -3.34
CA TYR A 206 -6.95 0.26 -2.23
C TYR A 206 -8.27 0.87 -1.74
N PRO A 207 -9.26 0.03 -1.39
CA PRO A 207 -10.59 0.51 -1.02
C PRO A 207 -10.58 1.36 0.26
N ASP A 208 -9.65 1.08 1.18
CA ASP A 208 -9.46 1.85 2.40
C ASP A 208 -8.03 1.71 2.95
N PHE A 209 -7.78 2.41 4.06
CA PHE A 209 -6.50 2.40 4.75
C PHE A 209 -6.11 1.03 5.32
N ARG A 210 -7.09 0.22 5.79
CA ARG A 210 -6.82 -1.09 6.39
C ARG A 210 -6.33 -2.07 5.33
N HIS A 211 -6.94 -2.05 4.15
CA HIS A 211 -6.53 -2.87 3.01
C HIS A 211 -5.14 -2.47 2.49
N TRP A 212 -4.86 -1.17 2.41
CA TRP A 212 -3.51 -0.71 2.05
C TRP A 212 -2.47 -1.21 3.05
N LEU A 213 -2.69 -1.00 4.35
CA LEU A 213 -1.74 -1.39 5.38
C LEU A 213 -1.54 -2.92 5.44
N GLY A 214 -2.64 -3.68 5.38
CA GLY A 214 -2.60 -5.15 5.33
C GLY A 214 -1.86 -5.68 4.10
N SER A 215 -2.06 -5.06 2.93
CA SER A 215 -1.32 -5.40 1.71
C SER A 215 0.18 -5.17 1.87
N ARG A 216 0.59 -4.00 2.40
CA ARG A 216 2.02 -3.71 2.66
C ARG A 216 2.62 -4.74 3.62
N ALA A 217 1.97 -5.00 4.74
CA ALA A 217 2.44 -5.96 5.73
C ALA A 217 2.58 -7.38 5.16
N SER A 218 1.58 -7.83 4.40
CA SER A 218 1.61 -9.13 3.75
C SER A 218 2.72 -9.24 2.69
N LEU A 219 2.87 -8.22 1.84
CA LEU A 219 3.89 -8.17 0.81
C LEU A 219 5.29 -8.34 1.41
N PHE A 220 5.67 -7.49 2.38
CA PHE A 220 7.01 -7.55 2.96
C PHE A 220 7.20 -8.72 3.94
N GLY A 221 6.17 -9.12 4.68
CA GLY A 221 6.23 -10.29 5.56
C GLY A 221 6.44 -11.59 4.79
N SER A 222 5.89 -11.71 3.58
CA SER A 222 6.10 -12.89 2.73
C SER A 222 7.52 -13.00 2.15
N LEU A 223 8.25 -11.88 2.04
CA LEU A 223 9.67 -11.88 1.61
C LEU A 223 10.58 -12.55 2.66
N ALA A 224 10.14 -12.63 3.92
CA ALA A 224 10.86 -13.33 4.99
C ALA A 224 10.85 -14.86 4.82
N ASN A 225 9.79 -15.41 4.20
CA ASN A 225 9.53 -16.85 4.15
C ASN A 225 9.23 -17.32 2.71
N PRO A 226 10.19 -17.25 1.77
CA PRO A 226 10.00 -17.79 0.42
C PRO A 226 9.82 -19.32 0.42
N SER A 227 10.24 -20.00 1.50
CA SER A 227 10.14 -21.44 1.71
C SER A 227 9.14 -21.77 2.82
N GLY A 228 7.85 -21.65 2.53
CA GLY A 228 6.78 -22.25 3.36
C GLY A 228 6.79 -23.78 3.30
N ASN A 229 7.94 -24.41 3.55
CA ASN A 229 8.10 -25.86 3.65
C ASN A 229 9.29 -26.20 4.57
N ARG A 230 9.05 -26.19 5.88
CA ARG A 230 9.62 -27.12 6.89
C ARG A 230 9.32 -26.59 8.29
N ARG A 231 8.30 -27.20 8.91
CA ARG A 231 8.41 -27.91 10.20
C ARG A 231 7.09 -28.66 10.43
N GLU A 232 6.91 -29.72 9.65
CA GLU A 232 6.24 -30.90 10.19
C GLU A 232 7.11 -31.47 11.32
N GLY A 233 6.43 -31.99 12.34
CA GLY A 233 6.96 -32.19 13.66
C GLY A 233 8.16 -33.14 13.77
N SER A 234 9.01 -32.83 14.73
CA SER A 234 9.74 -33.84 15.49
C SER A 234 9.04 -34.00 16.83
N ALA A 235 7.96 -34.75 16.83
CA ALA A 235 7.60 -35.53 18.00
C ALA A 235 8.65 -36.62 18.17
N GLY A 236 9.30 -36.67 19.33
CA GLY A 236 10.16 -37.81 19.69
C GLY A 236 11.46 -37.42 20.36
N SER A 237 11.44 -37.22 21.67
CA SER A 237 12.19 -38.14 22.52
C SER A 237 11.57 -38.14 23.91
N ARG A 238 11.18 -39.35 24.33
CA ARG A 238 10.75 -39.65 25.69
C ARG A 238 11.94 -39.53 26.65
N LEU A 239 11.59 -39.18 27.88
CA LEU A 239 12.29 -39.49 29.13
C LEU A 239 12.83 -40.94 29.13
N PRO A 240 13.87 -41.23 29.91
CA PRO A 240 13.77 -41.26 31.37
C PRO A 240 14.31 -40.00 32.06
#